data_AF-X0WMT4-F1
#
_entry.id   AF-X0WMT4-F1
#
_cell.length_a   1.000
_cell.length_b   1.000
_cell.length_c   1.000
_cell.angle_alpha   90.00
_cell.angle_beta   90.00
_cell.angle_gamma   90.00
#
_symmetry.space_group_name_H-M   'P 1'
#
loop_
_entity.id
_entity.type
_entity.pdbx_description
1 polymer ?
#
loop_
_entity_poly.entity_id
_entity_poly.type
_entity_poly.pdbx_seq_one_letter_code
_entity_poly.pdbx_strand_id
1 'polypeptide(L)'
;IAIMPAKVGPTTDPKWSDMCVTVMQTMANESRRLGADITVSDRRDTQVTFDEADLAAAGMSTAPGGSGGQLLAAQGAILSHVDVKVEKHIGKQRTLAGLSLSGWGGRGWGGGGTDIRTKEVETVSRTMTVQTAFKLVDTANNMIWEHYSPKPYTGTDMTKASPIFGSSQTEAELTPQDEIIATLVGRAVQEFISRLMPCRIDVDTEVVSSGNKNCIEGVKMLRAEMYDEAVAMFKAALANNPDDHRAAYGAGVA
;
A
#
# COMPACT_ATOMS: atom_id res chain seq x y z
N ILE A 1 25.46 3.39 1.28
CA ILE A 1 24.60 3.50 0.09
C ILE A 1 24.04 4.90 -0.03
N ALA A 2 23.98 5.44 -1.24
CA ALA A 2 23.24 6.66 -1.55
C ALA A 2 21.82 6.29 -2.01
N ILE A 3 20.81 7.03 -1.57
CA ILE A 3 19.43 6.84 -2.05
C ILE A 3 19.13 8.02 -2.97
N MET A 4 18.93 7.70 -4.24
CA MET A 4 18.74 8.71 -5.28
C MET A 4 17.26 9.09 -5.38
N PRO A 5 16.90 10.37 -5.64
CA PRO A 5 15.53 10.74 -5.98
C PRO A 5 15.00 9.84 -7.08
N ALA A 6 13.77 9.33 -6.89
CA ALA A 6 13.13 8.54 -7.91
C ALA A 6 12.87 9.39 -9.16
N LYS A 7 13.20 8.82 -10.32
CA LYS A 7 12.70 9.33 -11.59
C LYS A 7 11.18 9.14 -11.61
N VAL A 8 10.42 10.21 -11.78
CA VAL A 8 8.95 10.15 -11.86
C VAL A 8 8.47 10.08 -13.30
N GLY A 9 7.35 9.40 -13.53
CA GLY A 9 6.64 9.42 -14.82
C GLY A 9 6.10 10.83 -15.17
N PRO A 10 5.74 11.10 -16.43
CA PRO A 10 5.37 12.44 -16.89
C PRO A 10 4.11 13.02 -16.22
N THR A 11 3.21 12.16 -15.75
CA THR A 11 1.98 12.54 -15.04
C THR A 11 2.08 12.34 -13.53
N THR A 12 3.25 11.92 -13.04
CA THR A 12 3.45 11.56 -11.64
C THR A 12 3.94 12.77 -10.84
N ASP A 13 3.25 13.07 -9.74
CA ASP A 13 3.62 14.15 -8.82
C ASP A 13 5.01 13.87 -8.19
N PRO A 14 5.97 14.81 -8.24
CA PRO A 14 7.30 14.65 -7.65
C PRO A 14 7.30 14.27 -6.16
N LYS A 15 6.25 14.58 -5.39
CA LYS A 15 6.17 14.19 -3.97
C LYS A 15 6.31 12.68 -3.73
N TRP A 16 5.94 11.86 -4.73
CA TRP A 16 6.09 10.40 -4.64
C TRP A 16 7.55 9.96 -4.68
N SER A 17 8.41 10.73 -5.36
CA SER A 17 9.86 10.57 -5.31
C SER A 17 10.41 10.85 -3.90
N ASP A 18 9.98 11.98 -3.32
CA ASP A 18 10.40 12.40 -1.98
C ASP A 18 9.99 11.38 -0.91
N MET A 19 8.78 10.86 -1.04
CA MET A 19 8.27 9.83 -0.14
C MET A 19 9.04 8.52 -0.30
N CYS A 20 9.33 8.07 -1.52
CA CYS A 20 10.18 6.89 -1.74
C CYS A 20 11.52 7.01 -1.01
N VAL A 21 12.23 8.12 -1.21
CA VAL A 21 13.52 8.37 -0.56
C VAL A 21 13.38 8.36 0.97
N THR A 22 12.35 9.03 1.49
CA THR A 22 12.10 9.14 2.93
C THR A 22 11.81 7.78 3.57
N VAL A 23 10.95 6.97 2.95
CA VAL A 23 10.61 5.62 3.42
C VAL A 23 11.84 4.71 3.36
N MET A 24 12.59 4.71 2.24
CA MET A 24 13.82 3.92 2.13
C MET A 24 14.85 4.29 3.19
N GLN A 25 15.07 5.58 3.42
CA GLN A 25 16.03 6.06 4.41
C GLN A 25 15.60 5.67 5.84
N THR A 26 14.30 5.78 6.14
CA THR A 26 13.74 5.37 7.43
C THR A 26 13.96 3.88 7.67
N MET A 27 13.61 3.03 6.69
CA MET A 27 13.77 1.58 6.80
C MET A 27 15.24 1.16 6.86
N ALA A 28 16.11 1.79 6.08
CA ALA A 28 17.54 1.48 6.12
C ALA A 28 18.18 1.88 7.46
N ASN A 29 17.76 3.01 8.03
CA ASN A 29 18.19 3.40 9.38
C ASN A 29 17.65 2.47 10.46
N GLU A 30 16.43 1.96 10.32
CA GLU A 30 15.88 0.95 11.21
C GLU A 30 16.66 -0.37 11.12
N SER A 31 17.02 -0.78 9.90
CA SER A 31 17.80 -2.00 9.66
C SER A 31 19.13 -2.00 10.42
N ARG A 32 19.77 -0.82 10.57
CA ARG A 32 20.97 -0.68 11.41
C ARG A 32 20.72 -1.04 12.86
N ARG A 33 19.53 -0.72 13.40
CA ARG A 33 19.13 -1.11 14.77
C ARG A 33 18.94 -2.61 14.90
N LEU A 34 18.69 -3.30 13.79
CA LEU A 34 18.61 -4.76 13.69
C LEU A 34 19.95 -5.42 13.38
N GLY A 35 21.05 -4.65 13.32
CA GLY A 35 22.41 -5.16 13.13
C GLY A 35 22.93 -5.12 11.69
N ALA A 36 22.23 -4.48 10.75
CA ALA A 36 22.75 -4.32 9.39
C ALA A 36 23.91 -3.31 9.34
N ASP A 37 25.03 -3.70 8.73
CA ASP A 37 26.20 -2.84 8.51
C ASP A 37 26.04 -2.03 7.21
N ILE A 38 25.02 -1.18 7.18
CA ILE A 38 24.72 -0.31 6.04
C ILE A 38 24.61 1.12 6.54
N THR A 39 25.41 2.03 5.97
CA THR A 39 25.29 3.47 6.21
C THR A 39 24.65 4.14 5.01
N VAL A 40 23.60 4.92 5.24
CA VAL A 40 22.92 5.73 4.22
C VAL A 40 23.50 7.14 4.24
N SER A 41 23.87 7.69 3.08
CA SER A 41 24.33 9.08 2.97
C SER A 41 23.19 10.07 3.26
N ASP A 42 23.50 11.25 3.81
CA ASP A 42 22.48 12.28 4.04
C ASP A 42 21.91 12.78 2.69
N ARG A 43 20.61 13.04 2.70
CA ARG A 43 19.86 13.54 1.55
C ARG A 43 20.35 14.90 1.10
N ARG A 44 20.77 15.77 2.02
CA ARG A 44 21.28 17.11 1.68
C ARG A 44 22.52 17.06 0.80
N ASP A 45 23.40 16.11 1.08
CA ASP A 45 24.63 15.91 0.30
C ASP A 45 24.30 15.33 -1.08
N THR A 46 23.28 14.46 -1.15
CA THR A 46 22.86 13.86 -2.42
C THR A 46 22.29 14.90 -3.38
N GLN A 47 21.46 15.85 -2.91
CA GLN A 47 20.78 16.80 -3.79
C GLN A 47 21.73 17.77 -4.51
N VAL A 48 22.73 18.30 -3.80
CA VAL A 48 23.76 19.17 -4.40
C VAL A 48 24.56 18.43 -5.46
N THR A 49 24.88 17.17 -5.17
CA THR A 49 25.59 16.28 -6.07
C THR A 49 24.80 16.00 -7.38
N PHE A 50 23.47 15.96 -7.29
CA PHE A 50 22.61 15.76 -8.45
C PHE A 50 22.45 16.99 -9.31
N ASP A 51 22.24 18.16 -8.69
CA ASP A 51 22.18 19.39 -9.45
C ASP A 51 23.47 19.55 -10.26
N GLU A 52 24.62 19.18 -9.70
CA GLU A 52 25.91 19.18 -10.39
C GLU A 52 26.06 18.08 -11.47
N ALA A 53 25.56 16.86 -11.23
CA ALA A 53 25.59 15.76 -12.20
C ALA A 53 24.62 15.97 -13.37
N ASP A 54 23.44 16.54 -13.12
CA ASP A 54 22.48 16.96 -14.15
C ASP A 54 22.99 18.17 -14.92
N LEU A 55 23.65 19.13 -14.25
CA LEU A 55 24.39 20.22 -14.91
C LEU A 55 25.53 19.68 -15.78
N ALA A 56 26.25 18.62 -15.35
CA ALA A 56 27.28 17.96 -16.14
C ALA A 56 26.70 17.18 -17.33
N ALA A 57 25.61 16.45 -17.14
CA ALA A 57 24.89 15.77 -18.22
C ALA A 57 24.28 16.74 -19.24
N ALA A 58 23.91 17.94 -18.81
CA ALA A 58 23.48 19.05 -19.66
C ALA A 58 24.64 19.84 -20.31
N GLY A 59 25.89 19.47 -20.06
CA GLY A 59 27.07 20.11 -20.64
C GLY A 59 27.43 21.47 -20.03
N MET A 60 26.91 21.80 -18.84
CA MET A 60 27.12 23.07 -18.14
C MET A 60 28.10 23.00 -16.95
N SER A 61 28.60 21.81 -16.60
CA SER A 61 29.66 21.63 -15.59
C SER A 61 30.97 21.19 -16.24
N THR A 62 32.09 21.72 -15.74
CA THR A 62 33.46 21.44 -16.20
C THR A 62 34.16 20.31 -15.42
N ALA A 63 33.49 19.72 -14.43
CA ALA A 63 34.03 18.62 -13.64
C ALA A 63 33.95 17.29 -14.42
N PRO A 64 35.00 16.45 -14.44
CA PRO A 64 34.95 15.12 -15.06
C PRO A 64 33.84 14.30 -14.37
N GLY A 65 32.78 13.96 -15.11
CA GLY A 65 31.58 13.32 -14.60
C GLY A 65 31.85 11.99 -13.91
N GLY A 66 31.99 12.01 -12.60
CA GLY A 66 31.80 10.84 -11.75
C GLY A 66 30.32 10.49 -11.68
N SER A 67 30.00 9.20 -11.54
CA SER A 67 28.63 8.80 -11.23
C SER A 67 28.19 9.48 -9.92
N GLY A 68 26.93 9.89 -9.79
CA GLY A 68 26.45 10.63 -8.59
C GLY A 68 26.75 9.95 -7.25
N GLY A 69 27.04 8.64 -7.24
CA GLY A 69 27.50 7.93 -6.05
C GLY A 69 28.99 8.08 -5.71
N GLN A 70 29.86 8.32 -6.70
CA GLN A 70 31.29 8.62 -6.46
C GLN A 70 31.45 9.96 -5.74
N LEU A 71 30.61 10.94 -6.09
CA LEU A 71 30.58 12.26 -5.45
C LEU A 71 30.16 12.20 -3.97
N LEU A 72 29.45 11.14 -3.57
CA LEU A 72 29.00 10.91 -2.18
C LEU A 72 29.89 9.95 -1.39
N ALA A 73 31.01 9.49 -1.97
CA ALA A 73 31.83 8.41 -1.43
C ALA A 73 31.01 7.15 -1.05
N ALA A 74 29.84 6.97 -1.67
CA ALA A 74 28.99 5.83 -1.43
C ALA A 74 29.45 4.66 -2.29
N GLN A 75 29.54 3.45 -1.74
CA GLN A 75 29.90 2.23 -2.49
C GLN A 75 28.78 1.73 -3.41
N GLY A 76 27.53 2.13 -3.13
CA GLY A 76 26.37 1.74 -3.89
C GLY A 76 25.33 2.86 -3.91
N ALA A 77 24.55 2.94 -4.98
CA ALA A 77 23.45 3.89 -5.14
C ALA A 77 22.15 3.14 -5.45
N ILE A 78 21.06 3.50 -4.76
CA ILE A 78 19.71 3.02 -5.06
C ILE A 78 19.07 3.99 -6.04
N LEU A 79 18.77 3.51 -7.25
CA LEU A 79 18.02 4.23 -8.26
C LEU A 79 16.57 3.75 -8.23
N SER A 80 15.63 4.68 -8.14
CA SER A 80 14.19 4.39 -8.21
C SER A 80 13.54 5.03 -9.43
N HIS A 81 12.50 4.36 -9.93
CA HIS A 81 11.55 4.91 -10.87
C HIS A 81 10.14 4.66 -10.34
N VAL A 82 9.30 5.68 -10.36
CA VAL A 82 7.91 5.62 -9.89
C VAL A 82 7.02 6.24 -10.94
N ASP A 83 6.03 5.48 -11.40
CA ASP A 83 4.97 5.98 -12.29
C ASP A 83 3.61 5.69 -11.68
N VAL A 84 2.79 6.74 -11.58
CA VAL A 84 1.47 6.71 -10.96
C VAL A 84 0.44 7.08 -12.02
N LYS A 85 -0.48 6.16 -12.25
CA LYS A 85 -1.62 6.34 -13.15
C LYS A 85 -2.91 6.28 -12.33
N VAL A 86 -3.75 7.29 -12.50
CA VAL A 86 -5.06 7.37 -11.84
C VAL A 86 -6.14 7.39 -12.91
N GLU A 87 -7.01 6.39 -12.89
CA GLU A 87 -8.14 6.28 -13.81
C GLU A 87 -9.44 6.50 -13.03
N LYS A 88 -10.24 7.49 -13.44
CA LYS A 88 -11.56 7.77 -12.85
C LYS A 88 -12.65 7.22 -13.77
N HIS A 89 -13.51 6.38 -13.22
CA HIS A 89 -14.68 5.83 -13.88
C HIS A 89 -15.95 6.35 -13.21
N ILE A 90 -16.86 6.93 -14.00
CA ILE A 90 -18.17 7.38 -13.53
C ILE A 90 -19.20 6.39 -14.08
N GLY A 91 -19.79 5.60 -13.20
CA GLY A 91 -20.87 4.67 -13.49
C GLY A 91 -22.23 5.21 -13.03
N LYS A 92 -23.31 4.57 -13.50
CA LYS A 92 -24.67 4.82 -13.04
C LYS A 92 -25.22 3.55 -12.39
N GLN A 93 -25.72 3.65 -11.16
CA GLN A 93 -26.38 2.54 -10.46
C GLN A 93 -27.83 2.92 -10.15
N ARG A 94 -28.77 1.99 -10.39
CA ARG A 94 -30.19 2.20 -10.04
C ARG A 94 -30.40 1.86 -8.57
N THR A 95 -30.92 2.81 -7.80
CA THR A 95 -31.31 2.62 -6.40
C THR A 95 -32.82 2.74 -6.25
N LEU A 96 -33.40 2.02 -5.29
CA LEU A 96 -34.84 2.07 -4.99
C LEU A 96 -35.09 3.21 -4.00
N ALA A 97 -35.71 4.30 -4.45
CA ALA A 97 -36.13 5.39 -3.60
C ALA A 97 -37.64 5.24 -3.31
N GLY A 98 -38.01 4.76 -2.13
CA GLY A 98 -39.43 4.69 -1.76
C GLY A 98 -39.91 3.57 -0.84
N LEU A 99 -39.02 2.79 -0.22
CA LEU A 99 -39.41 1.98 0.94
C LEU A 99 -39.55 2.92 2.14
N SER A 100 -40.67 3.66 2.21
CA SER A 100 -40.99 4.42 3.40
C SER A 100 -41.14 3.44 4.56
N LEU A 101 -40.21 3.50 5.52
CA LEU A 101 -40.21 2.70 6.74
C LEU A 101 -41.50 2.87 7.58
N SER A 102 -42.35 3.86 7.24
CA SER A 102 -43.71 4.02 7.76
C SER A 102 -44.69 2.93 7.33
N GLY A 103 -44.36 2.08 6.34
CA GLY A 103 -45.24 1.01 5.85
C GLY A 103 -45.00 -0.37 6.48
N TRP A 104 -43.88 -0.60 7.18
CA TRP A 104 -43.54 -1.96 7.66
C TRP A 104 -44.00 -2.25 9.10
N GLY A 105 -44.39 -1.22 9.86
CA GLY A 105 -44.83 -1.35 11.26
C GLY A 105 -46.34 -1.26 11.50
N GLY A 106 -47.17 -1.06 10.46
CA GLY A 106 -48.60 -0.79 10.60
C GLY A 106 -49.46 -1.79 9.82
N ARG A 107 -50.21 -2.62 10.54
CA ARG A 107 -51.30 -3.51 10.07
C ARG A 107 -52.10 -2.92 8.89
N GLY A 108 -52.14 -3.62 7.76
CA GLY A 108 -53.09 -3.31 6.68
C GLY A 108 -52.83 -4.06 5.39
N TRP A 109 -53.26 -5.32 5.32
CA TRP A 109 -53.31 -6.11 4.09
C TRP A 109 -54.47 -5.56 3.23
N GLY A 110 -54.19 -4.60 2.36
CA GLY A 110 -55.19 -3.96 1.49
C GLY A 110 -54.54 -3.33 0.27
N GLY A 111 -54.91 -3.81 -0.92
CA GLY A 111 -54.28 -3.46 -2.19
C GLY A 111 -54.28 -1.97 -2.51
N GLY A 112 -53.11 -1.47 -2.93
CA GLY A 112 -52.90 -0.15 -3.51
C GLY A 112 -51.44 -0.04 -3.91
N GLY A 113 -51.16 0.04 -5.21
CA GLY A 113 -49.81 -0.03 -5.78
C GLY A 113 -48.88 1.02 -5.18
N THR A 114 -47.87 0.56 -4.46
CA THR A 114 -46.71 1.40 -4.10
C THR A 114 -45.88 1.62 -5.36
N ASP A 115 -45.94 2.83 -5.92
CA ASP A 115 -45.05 3.29 -6.99
C ASP A 115 -43.59 3.25 -6.49
N ILE A 116 -42.88 2.17 -6.80
CA ILE A 116 -41.44 2.06 -6.53
C ILE A 116 -40.72 2.99 -7.50
N ARG A 117 -40.32 4.18 -7.04
CA ARG A 117 -39.52 5.12 -7.85
C ARG A 117 -38.05 4.71 -7.82
N THR A 118 -37.53 4.20 -8.93
CA THR A 118 -36.08 3.96 -9.06
C THR A 118 -35.37 5.28 -9.37
N LYS A 119 -34.37 5.67 -8.58
CA LYS A 119 -33.50 6.81 -8.87
C LYS A 119 -32.14 6.30 -9.35
N GLU A 120 -31.65 6.82 -10.48
CA GLU A 120 -30.27 6.62 -10.90
C GLU A 120 -29.35 7.46 -10.00
N VAL A 121 -28.37 6.82 -9.39
CA VAL A 121 -27.34 7.45 -8.58
C VAL A 121 -26.01 7.24 -9.28
N GLU A 122 -25.26 8.32 -9.46
CA GLU A 122 -23.92 8.27 -10.03
C GLU A 122 -22.96 7.62 -9.02
N THR A 123 -22.20 6.63 -9.48
CA THR A 123 -21.17 5.94 -8.71
C THR A 123 -19.83 6.34 -9.28
N VAL A 124 -18.93 6.82 -8.42
CA VAL A 124 -17.58 7.18 -8.84
C VAL A 124 -16.64 6.09 -8.34
N SER A 125 -15.91 5.48 -9.26
CA SER A 125 -14.85 4.53 -8.98
C SER A 125 -13.52 5.09 -9.48
N ARG A 126 -12.45 4.88 -8.73
CA ARG A 126 -11.09 5.27 -9.12
C ARG A 126 -10.18 4.06 -9.00
N THR A 127 -9.38 3.85 -10.02
CA THR A 127 -8.32 2.85 -10.02
C THR A 127 -6.99 3.58 -10.05
N MET A 128 -6.21 3.41 -8.99
CA MET A 128 -4.85 3.90 -8.89
C MET A 128 -3.91 2.75 -9.21
N THR A 129 -2.98 2.96 -10.13
CA THR A 129 -1.94 2.00 -10.49
C THR A 129 -0.58 2.65 -10.26
N VAL A 130 0.26 1.98 -9.48
CA VAL A 130 1.62 2.41 -9.16
C VAL A 130 2.60 1.40 -9.74
N GLN A 131 3.37 1.81 -10.74
CA GLN A 131 4.46 1.02 -11.31
C GLN A 131 5.78 1.52 -10.73
N THR A 132 6.59 0.60 -10.23
CA THR A 132 7.90 0.93 -9.65
C THR A 132 9.01 0.07 -10.24
N ALA A 133 10.22 0.64 -10.24
CA ALA A 133 11.44 -0.11 -10.48
C ALA A 133 12.54 0.43 -9.57
N PHE A 134 13.28 -0.48 -8.95
CA PHE A 134 14.35 -0.17 -8.01
C PHE A 134 15.61 -0.91 -8.43
N LYS A 135 16.76 -0.24 -8.39
CA LYS A 135 18.07 -0.82 -8.71
C LYS A 135 19.07 -0.43 -7.66
N LEU A 136 19.82 -1.40 -7.14
CA LEU A 136 21.03 -1.15 -6.39
C LEU A 136 22.22 -1.26 -7.34
N VAL A 137 22.98 -0.19 -7.50
CA VAL A 137 24.10 -0.09 -8.45
C VAL A 137 25.39 0.17 -7.69
N ASP A 138 26.44 -0.58 -8.00
CA ASP A 138 27.82 -0.31 -7.55
C ASP A 138 28.33 0.96 -8.22
N THR A 139 28.75 1.94 -7.42
CA THR A 139 29.16 3.26 -7.91
C THR A 139 30.54 3.25 -8.55
N ALA A 140 31.37 2.24 -8.25
CA ALA A 140 32.73 2.15 -8.77
C ALA A 140 32.76 1.65 -10.23
N ASN A 141 31.88 0.71 -10.59
CA ASN A 141 31.89 0.04 -11.88
C ASN A 141 30.53 0.05 -12.62
N ASN A 142 29.50 0.68 -12.04
CA ASN A 142 28.13 0.73 -12.56
C ASN A 142 27.45 -0.65 -12.73
N MET A 143 27.91 -1.68 -12.02
CA MET A 143 27.24 -2.98 -12.00
C MET A 143 25.95 -2.94 -11.18
N ILE A 144 24.90 -3.57 -11.68
CA ILE A 144 23.64 -3.71 -10.95
C ILE A 144 23.75 -4.93 -10.03
N TRP A 145 23.67 -4.72 -8.72
CA TRP A 145 23.66 -5.80 -7.72
C TRP A 145 22.28 -6.39 -7.53
N GLU A 146 21.25 -5.55 -7.49
CA GLU A 146 19.85 -5.98 -7.36
C GLU A 146 18.98 -5.13 -8.28
N HIS A 147 18.02 -5.77 -8.94
CA HIS A 147 17.00 -5.11 -9.74
C HIS A 147 15.64 -5.69 -9.41
N TYR A 148 14.75 -4.82 -8.93
CA TYR A 148 13.40 -5.20 -8.54
C TYR A 148 12.39 -4.32 -9.29
N SER A 149 11.61 -4.95 -10.16
CA SER A 149 10.53 -4.31 -10.90
C SER A 149 9.29 -5.21 -10.79
N PRO A 150 8.48 -5.03 -9.73
CA PRO A 150 7.29 -5.84 -9.51
C PRO A 150 6.20 -5.51 -10.55
N LYS A 151 5.17 -6.35 -10.58
CA LYS A 151 3.92 -6.01 -11.27
C LYS A 151 3.35 -4.72 -10.67
N PRO A 152 2.64 -3.89 -11.47
CA PRO A 152 2.04 -2.67 -10.94
C PRO A 152 1.12 -2.97 -9.75
N TYR A 153 1.25 -2.16 -8.71
CA TYR A 153 0.38 -2.19 -7.54
C TYR A 153 -0.91 -1.46 -7.89
N THR A 154 -2.05 -2.04 -7.54
CA THR A 154 -3.35 -1.45 -7.82
C THR A 154 -4.14 -1.22 -6.53
N GLY A 155 -4.78 -0.07 -6.43
CA GLY A 155 -5.75 0.26 -5.40
C GLY A 155 -7.02 0.76 -6.07
N THR A 156 -8.17 0.24 -5.67
CA THR A 156 -9.46 0.69 -6.18
C THR A 156 -10.28 1.26 -5.03
N ASP A 157 -10.84 2.44 -5.24
CA ASP A 157 -11.79 3.04 -4.31
C ASP A 157 -13.09 3.38 -5.03
N MET A 158 -14.21 3.10 -4.39
CA MET A 158 -15.54 3.23 -5.00
C MET A 158 -16.55 3.70 -3.96
N THR A 159 -17.38 4.68 -4.34
CA THR A 159 -18.49 5.09 -3.49
C THR A 159 -19.50 3.94 -3.38
N LYS A 160 -19.79 3.50 -2.16
CA LYS A 160 -20.81 2.46 -1.94
C LYS A 160 -22.17 3.13 -1.95
N ALA A 161 -22.87 3.07 -3.10
CA ALA A 161 -24.26 3.51 -3.16
C ALA A 161 -25.09 2.72 -2.14
N SER A 162 -25.57 3.40 -1.10
CA SER A 162 -26.42 2.77 -0.08
C SER A 162 -27.74 2.33 -0.70
N PRO A 163 -28.12 1.04 -0.64
CA PRO A 163 -29.32 0.53 -1.31
C PRO A 163 -30.64 1.03 -0.66
N ILE A 164 -30.58 1.63 0.53
CA ILE A 164 -31.75 1.98 1.34
C ILE A 164 -31.95 3.51 1.47
N PHE A 165 -30.91 4.32 1.28
CA PHE A 165 -30.99 5.77 1.42
C PHE A 165 -30.44 6.44 0.17
N GLY A 166 -31.33 7.13 -0.57
CA GLY A 166 -31.02 7.84 -1.82
C GLY A 166 -30.15 9.10 -1.64
N SER A 167 -29.27 9.13 -0.65
CA SER A 167 -28.23 10.14 -0.52
C SER A 167 -27.16 9.88 -1.58
N SER A 168 -26.97 10.86 -2.47
CA SER A 168 -25.83 10.87 -3.40
C SER A 168 -24.55 10.99 -2.58
N GLN A 169 -23.78 9.91 -2.48
CA GLN A 169 -22.43 10.00 -1.92
C GLN A 169 -21.58 10.85 -2.85
N THR A 170 -20.97 11.89 -2.30
CA THR A 170 -20.13 12.81 -3.07
C THR A 170 -18.70 12.30 -3.12
N GLU A 171 -17.89 12.79 -4.07
CA GLU A 171 -16.47 12.38 -4.18
C GLU A 171 -15.63 12.70 -2.94
N ALA A 172 -16.15 13.52 -2.01
CA ALA A 172 -15.57 13.79 -0.70
C ALA A 172 -15.63 12.61 0.29
N GLU A 173 -16.43 11.58 0.02
CA GLU A 173 -16.51 10.37 0.86
C GLU A 173 -15.50 9.29 0.46
N LEU A 174 -14.82 9.48 -0.68
CA LEU A 174 -13.73 8.59 -1.10
C LEU A 174 -12.50 8.86 -0.24
N THR A 175 -11.72 7.81 -0.02
CA THR A 175 -10.40 7.90 0.62
C THR A 175 -9.55 8.89 -0.19
N PRO A 176 -8.81 9.81 0.46
CA PRO A 176 -7.91 10.70 -0.25
C PRO A 176 -7.00 9.91 -1.18
N GLN A 177 -6.97 10.30 -2.46
CA GLN A 177 -6.19 9.60 -3.48
C GLN A 177 -4.72 9.45 -3.07
N ASP A 178 -4.18 10.49 -2.43
CA ASP A 178 -2.81 10.52 -1.95
C ASP A 178 -2.54 9.45 -0.89
N GLU A 179 -3.50 9.13 -0.03
CA GLU A 179 -3.35 8.10 1.01
C GLU A 179 -3.22 6.70 0.39
N ILE A 180 -4.02 6.42 -0.64
CA ILE A 180 -3.94 5.14 -1.34
C ILE A 180 -2.62 5.03 -2.11
N ILE A 181 -2.23 6.07 -2.85
CA ILE A 181 -0.95 6.06 -3.57
C ILE A 181 0.23 5.96 -2.59
N ALA A 182 0.17 6.67 -1.46
CA ALA A 182 1.19 6.59 -0.41
C ALA A 182 1.35 5.16 0.10
N THR A 183 0.23 4.48 0.35
CA THR A 183 0.21 3.08 0.77
C THR A 183 0.84 2.15 -0.28
N LEU A 184 0.47 2.31 -1.56
CA LEU A 184 0.99 1.47 -2.65
C LEU A 184 2.49 1.67 -2.88
N VAL A 185 2.96 2.92 -2.86
CA VAL A 185 4.39 3.25 -2.99
C VAL A 185 5.17 2.79 -1.76
N GLY A 186 4.63 3.00 -0.56
CA GLY A 186 5.23 2.53 0.69
C GLY A 186 5.44 1.02 0.69
N ARG A 187 4.42 0.25 0.27
CA ARG A 187 4.52 -1.20 0.07
C ARG A 187 5.62 -1.58 -0.92
N ALA A 188 5.69 -0.90 -2.07
CA ALA A 188 6.70 -1.20 -3.08
C ALA A 188 8.13 -0.99 -2.56
N VAL A 189 8.35 0.10 -1.82
CA VAL A 189 9.63 0.40 -1.17
C VAL A 189 9.96 -0.65 -0.11
N GLN A 190 8.98 -1.01 0.71
CA GLN A 190 9.13 -1.99 1.78
C GLN A 190 9.51 -3.37 1.23
N GLU A 191 8.83 -3.83 0.18
CA GLU A 191 9.16 -5.08 -0.50
C GLU A 191 10.59 -5.04 -1.07
N PHE A 192 11.04 -3.92 -1.65
CA PHE A 192 12.41 -3.78 -2.14
C PHE A 192 13.44 -3.82 -1.01
N ILE A 193 13.29 -2.98 0.02
CA ILE A 193 14.25 -2.88 1.12
C ILE A 193 14.35 -4.19 1.90
N SER A 194 13.23 -4.89 2.10
CA SER A 194 13.20 -6.19 2.78
C SER A 194 14.05 -7.28 2.11
N ARG A 195 14.33 -7.15 0.81
CA ARG A 195 15.24 -8.05 0.07
C ARG A 195 16.71 -7.74 0.31
N LEU A 196 17.02 -6.48 0.61
CA LEU A 196 18.39 -6.01 0.77
C LEU A 196 18.87 -6.13 2.20
N MET A 197 17.97 -5.92 3.17
CA MET A 197 18.34 -5.81 4.56
C MET A 197 17.18 -6.19 5.50
N PRO A 198 17.47 -6.67 6.72
CA PRO A 198 16.43 -6.95 7.71
C PRO A 198 15.62 -5.68 8.02
N CYS A 199 14.30 -5.77 7.94
CA CYS A 199 13.40 -4.69 8.30
C CYS A 199 12.20 -5.25 9.07
N ARG A 200 11.60 -4.44 9.95
CA ARG A 200 10.29 -4.77 10.50
C ARG A 200 9.24 -4.41 9.45
N ILE A 201 8.26 -5.30 9.32
CA ILE A 201 7.14 -5.10 8.42
C ILE A 201 5.86 -5.30 9.21
N ASP A 202 4.99 -4.31 9.16
CA ASP A 202 3.62 -4.46 9.61
C ASP A 202 2.81 -5.00 8.43
N VAL A 203 2.11 -6.12 8.65
CA VAL A 203 1.30 -6.79 7.62
C VAL A 203 -0.10 -6.90 8.15
N ASP A 204 -1.00 -6.09 7.58
CA ASP A 204 -2.42 -6.25 7.83
C ASP A 204 -2.88 -7.58 7.24
N THR A 205 -3.38 -8.46 8.12
CA THR A 205 -3.90 -9.76 7.72
C THR A 205 -5.26 -10.02 8.32
N GLU A 206 -6.15 -10.59 7.51
CA GLU A 206 -7.44 -11.06 7.98
C GLU A 206 -7.31 -12.50 8.48
N VAL A 207 -7.49 -12.69 9.80
CA VAL A 207 -7.57 -14.04 10.36
C VAL A 207 -8.99 -14.57 10.21
N VAL A 208 -9.16 -15.51 9.29
CA VAL A 208 -10.44 -16.18 9.01
C VAL A 208 -10.51 -17.50 9.77
N SER A 209 -11.62 -17.74 10.46
CA SER A 209 -11.85 -19.02 11.16
C SER A 209 -12.17 -20.16 10.19
N SER A 210 -11.84 -21.39 10.58
CA SER A 210 -12.36 -22.60 9.93
C SER A 210 -13.76 -22.95 10.47
N GLY A 211 -14.34 -24.06 10.01
CA GLY A 211 -15.56 -24.60 10.61
C GLY A 211 -15.36 -25.21 12.01
N ASN A 212 -14.11 -25.30 12.50
CA ASN A 212 -13.81 -25.83 13.82
C ASN A 212 -14.24 -24.82 14.90
N LYS A 213 -15.05 -25.27 15.87
CA LYS A 213 -15.53 -24.43 16.97
C LYS A 213 -14.38 -23.74 17.72
N ASN A 214 -13.27 -24.45 17.95
CA ASN A 214 -12.12 -23.90 18.66
C ASN A 214 -11.41 -22.82 17.81
N CYS A 215 -11.36 -22.98 16.48
CA CYS A 215 -10.81 -21.95 15.59
C CYS A 215 -11.68 -20.68 15.58
N ILE A 216 -13.01 -20.83 15.58
CA ILE A 216 -13.95 -19.70 15.67
C ILE A 216 -13.76 -18.93 16.98
N GLU A 217 -13.67 -19.63 18.11
CA GLU A 217 -13.41 -18.98 19.40
C GLU A 217 -12.03 -18.33 19.44
N GLY A 218 -11.00 -18.96 18.87
CA GLY A 218 -9.66 -18.37 18.75
C GLY A 218 -9.66 -17.02 18.02
N VAL A 219 -10.39 -16.90 16.91
CA VAL A 219 -10.56 -15.63 16.19
C VAL A 219 -11.30 -14.58 17.03
N LYS A 220 -12.30 -14.99 17.84
CA LYS A 220 -12.97 -14.05 18.75
C LYS A 220 -12.04 -13.54 19.85
N MET A 221 -11.22 -14.41 20.43
CA MET A 221 -10.23 -14.04 21.45
C MET A 221 -9.16 -13.11 20.88
N LEU A 222 -8.67 -13.37 19.66
CA LEU A 222 -7.78 -12.46 18.94
C LEU A 222 -8.38 -11.04 18.81
N ARG A 223 -9.65 -10.94 18.42
CA ARG A 223 -10.36 -9.66 18.32
C ARG A 223 -10.57 -8.97 19.66
N ALA A 224 -10.51 -9.72 20.76
CA ALA A 224 -10.60 -9.20 22.12
C ALA A 224 -9.21 -8.94 22.74
N GLU A 225 -8.13 -9.04 21.97
CA GLU A 225 -6.74 -8.86 22.42
C GLU A 225 -6.31 -9.88 23.52
N MET A 226 -7.00 -11.02 23.56
CA MET A 226 -6.72 -12.14 24.49
C MET A 226 -5.84 -13.18 23.79
N TYR A 227 -4.56 -12.84 23.59
CA TYR A 227 -3.62 -13.60 22.76
C TYR A 227 -3.32 -15.00 23.30
N ASP A 228 -3.09 -15.15 24.61
CA ASP A 228 -2.79 -16.44 25.23
C ASP A 228 -3.96 -17.43 25.09
N GLU A 229 -5.19 -16.96 25.33
CA GLU A 229 -6.40 -17.75 25.15
C GLU A 229 -6.65 -18.09 23.68
N ALA A 230 -6.37 -17.15 22.76
CA ALA A 230 -6.47 -17.41 21.34
C ALA A 230 -5.52 -18.54 20.89
N VAL A 231 -4.25 -18.50 21.31
CA VAL A 231 -3.26 -19.55 21.02
C VAL A 231 -3.73 -20.89 21.58
N ALA A 232 -4.27 -20.92 22.80
CA ALA A 232 -4.80 -22.16 23.39
C ALA A 232 -5.96 -22.74 22.56
N MET A 233 -6.89 -21.89 22.09
CA MET A 233 -8.00 -22.32 21.25
C MET A 233 -7.53 -22.82 19.88
N PHE A 234 -6.57 -22.16 19.24
CA PHE A 234 -6.02 -22.63 17.97
C PHE A 234 -5.27 -23.96 18.11
N LYS A 235 -4.48 -24.15 19.19
CA LYS A 235 -3.85 -25.43 19.49
C LYS A 235 -4.87 -26.54 19.71
N ALA A 236 -5.97 -26.26 20.39
CA ALA A 236 -7.07 -27.22 20.55
C ALA A 236 -7.78 -27.53 19.22
N ALA A 237 -7.86 -26.57 18.30
CA ALA A 237 -8.38 -26.81 16.96
C ALA A 237 -7.45 -27.75 16.17
N LEU A 238 -6.14 -27.54 16.22
CA LEU A 238 -5.12 -28.38 15.58
C LEU A 238 -5.03 -29.78 16.18
N ALA A 239 -5.26 -29.94 17.48
CA ALA A 239 -5.32 -31.26 18.11
C ALA A 239 -6.47 -32.11 17.55
N ASN A 240 -7.61 -31.48 17.23
CA ASN A 240 -8.76 -32.14 16.65
C ASN A 240 -8.60 -32.37 15.14
N ASN A 241 -7.98 -31.42 14.43
CA ASN A 241 -7.69 -31.51 13.02
C ASN A 241 -6.30 -30.92 12.73
N PRO A 242 -5.24 -31.75 12.66
CA PRO A 242 -3.88 -31.29 12.42
C PRO A 242 -3.69 -30.53 11.09
N ASP A 243 -4.57 -30.78 10.11
CA ASP A 243 -4.52 -30.15 8.78
C ASP A 243 -5.33 -28.84 8.70
N ASP A 244 -5.82 -28.31 9.83
CA ASP A 244 -6.52 -27.01 9.89
C ASP A 244 -5.54 -25.83 9.74
N HIS A 245 -5.15 -25.55 8.49
CA HIS A 245 -4.25 -24.46 8.13
C HIS A 245 -4.72 -23.08 8.63
N ARG A 246 -6.03 -22.86 8.82
CA ARG A 246 -6.54 -21.58 9.36
C ARG A 246 -6.27 -21.47 10.85
N ALA A 247 -6.41 -22.56 11.60
CA ALA A 247 -6.01 -22.60 13.00
C ALA A 247 -4.50 -22.47 13.16
N ALA A 248 -3.69 -23.12 12.32
CA ALA A 248 -2.23 -22.96 12.32
C ALA A 248 -1.82 -21.52 12.03
N TYR A 249 -2.43 -20.90 11.03
CA TYR A 249 -2.18 -19.50 10.69
C TYR A 249 -2.58 -18.56 11.83
N GLY A 250 -3.78 -18.72 12.39
CA GLY A 250 -4.25 -17.93 13.53
C GLY A 250 -3.36 -18.05 14.77
N ALA A 251 -2.83 -19.25 15.04
CA ALA A 251 -1.87 -19.47 16.13
C ALA A 251 -0.52 -18.78 15.92
N GLY A 252 -0.11 -18.54 14.67
CA GLY A 252 1.12 -17.81 14.36
C GLY A 252 0.94 -16.29 14.38
N VAL A 253 -0.29 -15.81 14.21
CA VAL A 253 -0.64 -14.38 14.30
C VAL A 253 -0.87 -13.95 15.76
N ALA A 254 -1.45 -14.83 16.59
CA ALA A 254 -1.66 -14.62 18.02
C ALA A 254 -0.37 -14.72 18.82
#